data_AF-E8T313-F1
#
_entry.id   AF-E8T313-F1
#
_cell.length_a   1.000
_cell.length_b   1.000
_cell.length_c   1.000
_cell.angle_alpha   90.00
_cell.angle_beta   90.00
_cell.angle_gamma   90.00
#
_symmetry.space_group_name_H-M   'P 1'
#
loop_
_entity.id
_entity.type
_entity.pdbx_description
1 polymer ?
#
loop_
_entity_poly.entity_id
_entity_poly.type
_entity_poly.pdbx_seq_one_letter_code
_entity_poly.pdbx_strand_id
1 'polypeptide(L)'
;MSRARAKVVERVLPYESMSVKEVLNTARGVSGRTYSEIADEMGIGTETVRRYHSDPDYNPPLPRVPELNRAYGNDILIQWLARKCGGVFIKTNEVRSPAELQKEIAFLAKEFSDVLRVHADAIKDNELTKEELEKLHKEAEELLIKCAEVVFAVKKAIQGNREGE
;
A
#
# COMPACT_ATOMS: atom_id res chain seq x y z
N MET A 1 -2.41 -21.25 -7.58
CA MET A 1 -1.10 -20.59 -7.78
C MET A 1 -1.00 -19.39 -6.84
N SER A 2 0.12 -19.29 -6.12
CA SER A 2 0.29 -18.55 -4.86
C SER A 2 0.24 -17.03 -5.03
N ARG A 3 -0.86 -16.41 -4.55
CA ARG A 3 -0.99 -14.95 -4.33
C ARG A 3 -0.23 -14.44 -3.09
N ALA A 4 0.41 -15.33 -2.33
CA ALA A 4 1.02 -14.99 -1.05
C ALA A 4 2.37 -14.26 -1.16
N ARG A 5 3.02 -14.24 -2.34
CA ARG A 5 4.33 -13.58 -2.50
C ARG A 5 4.29 -12.08 -2.76
N ALA A 6 3.18 -11.54 -3.27
CA ALA A 6 3.08 -10.10 -3.56
C ALA A 6 2.66 -9.25 -2.34
N LYS A 7 2.09 -9.88 -1.30
CA LYS A 7 1.53 -9.19 -0.13
C LYS A 7 2.56 -8.80 0.95
N VAL A 8 3.83 -9.18 0.82
CA VAL A 8 4.85 -9.00 1.87
C VAL A 8 5.81 -7.83 1.59
N VAL A 9 5.76 -7.22 0.41
CA VAL A 9 6.70 -6.15 0.01
C VAL A 9 6.24 -4.75 0.47
N GLU A 10 5.22 -4.65 1.32
CA GLU A 10 4.77 -3.36 1.88
C GLU A 10 5.58 -2.90 3.11
N ARG A 11 6.72 -3.55 3.40
CA ARG A 11 7.51 -3.27 4.62
C ARG A 11 8.88 -2.65 4.31
N VAL A 12 9.09 -1.46 4.89
CA VAL A 12 10.37 -0.77 5.16
C VAL A 12 11.05 -0.01 4.00
N LEU A 13 10.30 0.71 3.17
CA LEU A 13 10.92 1.81 2.39
C LEU A 13 10.87 3.11 3.21
N PRO A 14 11.98 3.88 3.29
CA PRO A 14 12.00 5.14 4.04
C PRO A 14 11.34 6.27 3.23
N TYR A 15 10.05 6.11 2.93
CA TYR A 15 9.29 6.97 2.02
C TYR A 15 9.46 8.47 2.32
N GLU A 16 9.48 8.82 3.60
CA GLU A 16 9.60 10.19 4.10
C GLU A 16 10.94 10.84 3.73
N SER A 17 12.03 10.06 3.63
CA SER A 17 13.34 10.58 3.22
C SER A 17 13.59 10.46 1.73
N MET A 18 12.84 9.63 1.01
CA MET A 18 13.03 9.43 -0.43
C MET A 18 12.61 10.66 -1.24
N SER A 19 13.44 10.98 -2.23
CA SER A 19 13.12 11.87 -3.36
C SER A 19 12.19 11.19 -4.37
N VAL A 20 11.59 11.99 -5.24
CA VAL A 20 10.73 11.48 -6.34
C VAL A 20 11.50 10.52 -7.27
N LYS A 21 12.80 10.73 -7.47
CA LYS A 21 13.63 9.87 -8.33
C LYS A 21 13.94 8.54 -7.69
N GLU A 22 14.29 8.55 -6.41
CA GLU A 22 14.52 7.31 -5.66
C GLU A 22 13.26 6.45 -5.64
N VAL A 23 12.08 7.03 -5.43
CA VAL A 23 10.85 6.25 -5.41
C VAL A 23 10.46 5.73 -6.80
N LEU A 24 10.64 6.51 -7.87
CA LEU A 24 10.42 6.05 -9.25
C LEU A 24 11.35 4.89 -9.59
N ASN A 25 12.64 5.03 -9.30
CA ASN A 25 13.63 3.98 -9.56
C ASN A 25 13.39 2.74 -8.70
N THR A 26 12.95 2.90 -7.46
CA THR A 26 12.57 1.79 -6.58
C THR A 26 11.34 1.07 -7.12
N ALA A 27 10.28 1.79 -7.50
CA ALA A 27 9.05 1.21 -8.04
C ALA A 27 9.31 0.39 -9.31
N ARG A 28 10.16 0.90 -10.21
CA ARG A 28 10.60 0.15 -11.40
C ARG A 28 11.50 -1.03 -11.07
N GLY A 29 12.44 -0.85 -10.14
CA GLY A 29 13.33 -1.93 -9.71
C GLY A 29 12.56 -3.12 -9.14
N VAL A 30 11.55 -2.84 -8.31
CA VAL A 30 10.64 -3.86 -7.75
C VAL A 30 9.77 -4.51 -8.83
N SER A 31 9.33 -3.75 -9.84
CA SER A 31 8.51 -4.32 -10.92
C SER A 31 9.31 -5.24 -11.86
N GLY A 32 10.62 -5.03 -11.96
CA GLY A 32 11.48 -5.73 -12.93
C GLY A 32 11.24 -5.34 -14.38
N ARG A 33 10.40 -4.32 -14.64
CA ARG A 33 10.02 -3.92 -16.01
C ARG A 33 11.00 -2.94 -16.63
N THR A 34 11.19 -3.08 -17.94
CA THR A 34 11.96 -2.18 -18.78
C THR A 34 11.22 -0.87 -19.04
N TYR A 35 11.95 0.18 -19.44
CA TYR A 35 11.33 1.46 -19.79
C TYR A 35 10.36 1.33 -20.97
N SER A 36 10.63 0.45 -21.94
CA SER A 36 9.75 0.21 -23.08
C SER A 36 8.45 -0.46 -22.65
N GLU A 37 8.49 -1.48 -21.81
CA GLU A 37 7.27 -2.15 -21.32
C GLU A 37 6.36 -1.21 -20.53
N ILE A 38 6.96 -0.33 -19.71
CA ILE A 38 6.21 0.70 -18.98
C ILE A 38 5.63 1.73 -19.95
N ALA A 39 6.40 2.15 -20.95
CA ALA A 39 5.96 3.12 -21.95
C ALA A 39 4.79 2.59 -22.80
N ASP A 40 4.88 1.33 -23.23
CA ASP A 40 3.83 0.64 -23.99
C ASP A 40 2.53 0.56 -23.19
N GLU A 41 2.60 0.21 -21.90
CA GLU A 41 1.40 0.16 -21.05
C GLU A 41 0.81 1.54 -20.76
N MET A 42 1.66 2.56 -20.65
CA MET A 42 1.21 3.94 -20.43
C MET A 42 0.74 4.65 -21.71
N GLY A 43 1.01 4.09 -22.90
CA GLY A 43 0.75 4.73 -24.18
C GLY A 43 1.56 6.02 -24.38
N ILE A 44 2.81 6.07 -23.91
CA ILE A 44 3.73 7.22 -24.04
C ILE A 44 5.07 6.80 -24.64
N GLY A 45 5.93 7.75 -24.98
CA GLY A 45 7.26 7.45 -25.52
C GLY A 45 8.21 6.86 -24.47
N THR A 46 9.03 5.87 -24.86
CA THR A 46 10.07 5.28 -23.98
C THR A 46 11.03 6.32 -23.42
N GLU A 47 11.34 7.37 -24.20
CA GLU A 47 12.20 8.44 -23.71
C GLU A 47 11.52 9.31 -22.65
N THR A 48 10.20 9.50 -22.72
CA THR A 48 9.44 10.17 -21.66
C THR A 48 9.55 9.41 -20.35
N VAL A 49 9.40 8.07 -20.40
CA VAL A 49 9.61 7.21 -19.23
C VAL A 49 11.05 7.33 -18.74
N ARG A 50 12.05 7.17 -19.61
CA ARG A 50 13.46 7.30 -19.23
C ARG A 50 13.73 8.62 -18.49
N ARG A 51 13.24 9.74 -19.00
CA ARG A 51 13.39 11.06 -18.36
C ARG A 51 12.74 11.13 -16.98
N TYR A 52 11.59 10.49 -16.75
CA TYR A 52 11.03 10.40 -15.39
C TYR A 52 12.03 9.83 -14.38
N HIS A 53 12.87 8.89 -14.80
CA HIS A 53 13.85 8.22 -13.94
C HIS A 53 15.22 8.89 -13.87
N SER A 54 15.67 9.55 -14.95
CA SER A 54 17.05 10.06 -15.07
C SER A 54 17.22 11.57 -15.03
N ASP A 55 16.22 12.34 -15.46
CA ASP A 55 16.30 13.80 -15.57
C ASP A 55 15.79 14.43 -14.25
N PRO A 56 16.64 15.11 -13.46
CA PRO A 56 16.27 15.63 -12.13
C PRO A 56 15.04 16.53 -12.13
N ASP A 57 14.84 17.30 -13.20
CA ASP A 57 13.79 18.33 -13.30
C ASP A 57 12.55 17.85 -14.05
N TYR A 58 12.59 16.63 -14.61
CA TYR A 58 11.48 16.07 -15.38
C TYR A 58 10.71 15.00 -14.58
N ASN A 59 9.66 15.43 -13.91
CA ASN A 59 8.82 14.55 -13.09
C ASN A 59 7.51 14.21 -13.79
N PRO A 60 6.95 13.00 -13.57
CA PRO A 60 5.63 12.68 -14.07
C PRO A 60 4.60 13.62 -13.43
N PRO A 61 3.65 14.16 -14.21
CA PRO A 61 2.62 15.01 -13.66
C PRO A 61 1.71 14.18 -12.74
N LEU A 62 1.18 14.80 -11.69
CA LEU A 62 0.38 14.12 -10.66
C LEU A 62 -0.74 13.21 -11.23
N PRO A 63 -1.48 13.59 -12.29
CA PRO A 63 -2.50 12.71 -12.89
C PRO A 63 -1.97 11.37 -13.44
N ARG A 64 -0.67 11.25 -13.73
CA ARG A 64 -0.06 10.00 -14.23
C ARG A 64 0.30 9.00 -13.13
N VAL A 65 0.25 9.39 -11.86
CA VAL A 65 0.64 8.50 -10.75
C VAL A 65 -0.20 7.20 -10.70
N PRO A 66 -1.54 7.22 -10.86
CA PRO A 66 -2.32 5.98 -10.88
C PRO A 66 -1.98 5.07 -12.07
N GLU A 67 -1.66 5.64 -13.23
CA GLU A 67 -1.23 4.89 -14.42
C GLU A 67 0.14 4.27 -14.21
N LEU A 68 1.09 5.02 -13.65
CA LEU A 68 2.42 4.53 -13.31
C LEU A 68 2.36 3.39 -12.30
N ASN A 69 1.55 3.47 -11.25
CA ASN A 69 1.37 2.35 -10.32
C ASN A 69 0.87 1.09 -11.02
N ARG A 70 -0.10 1.22 -11.94
CA ARG A 70 -0.59 0.08 -12.74
C ARG A 70 0.53 -0.49 -13.62
N ALA A 71 1.25 0.38 -14.34
CA ALA A 71 2.39 -0.01 -15.16
C ALA A 71 3.56 -0.59 -14.34
N TYR A 72 3.75 -0.21 -13.09
CA TYR A 72 4.73 -0.88 -12.22
C TYR A 72 4.18 -2.16 -11.58
N GLY A 73 2.87 -2.37 -11.58
CA GLY A 73 2.22 -3.46 -10.87
C GLY A 73 2.34 -3.36 -9.35
N ASN A 74 2.61 -2.16 -8.82
CA ASN A 74 2.79 -1.92 -7.39
C ASN A 74 2.31 -0.51 -6.99
N ASP A 75 2.13 -0.30 -5.69
CA ASP A 75 1.53 0.91 -5.14
C ASP A 75 2.57 1.86 -4.51
N ILE A 76 3.85 1.68 -4.85
CA ILE A 76 4.98 2.38 -4.21
C ILE A 76 4.90 3.92 -4.37
N LEU A 77 4.52 4.43 -5.55
CA LEU A 77 4.47 5.90 -5.74
C LEU A 77 3.33 6.55 -4.94
N ILE A 78 2.15 5.92 -4.92
CA ILE A 78 1.02 6.50 -4.19
C ILE A 78 1.23 6.37 -2.68
N GLN A 79 1.87 5.28 -2.23
CA GLN A 79 2.26 5.13 -0.84
C GLN A 79 3.25 6.22 -0.42
N TRP A 80 4.25 6.50 -1.25
CA TRP A 80 5.19 7.59 -1.01
C TRP A 80 4.50 8.96 -0.91
N LEU A 81 3.58 9.27 -1.82
CA LEU A 81 2.80 10.51 -1.74
C LEU A 81 1.98 10.60 -0.45
N ALA A 82 1.31 9.51 -0.07
CA ALA A 82 0.53 9.47 1.16
C ALA A 82 1.41 9.74 2.40
N ARG A 83 2.57 9.07 2.49
CA ARG A 83 3.53 9.23 3.60
C ARG A 83 4.10 10.64 3.67
N LYS A 84 4.42 11.26 2.52
CA LYS A 84 4.84 12.68 2.47
C LYS A 84 3.80 13.66 3.02
N CYS A 85 2.53 13.27 3.01
CA CYS A 85 1.43 14.04 3.58
C CYS A 85 1.04 13.60 5.01
N GLY A 86 1.84 12.74 5.66
CA GLY A 86 1.55 12.20 6.99
C GLY A 86 0.42 11.16 7.00
N GLY A 87 0.02 10.64 5.85
CA GLY A 87 -1.00 9.62 5.69
C GLY A 87 -0.45 8.25 5.28
N VAL A 88 -1.35 7.31 5.09
CA VAL A 88 -1.07 5.98 4.54
C VAL A 88 -2.02 5.76 3.37
N PHE A 89 -1.52 5.25 2.25
CA PHE A 89 -2.40 4.77 1.21
C PHE A 89 -2.80 3.33 1.55
N ILE A 90 -4.08 3.01 1.38
CA ILE A 90 -4.58 1.66 1.61
C ILE A 90 -5.29 1.23 0.35
N LYS A 91 -4.73 0.23 -0.33
CA LYS A 91 -5.38 -0.39 -1.47
C LYS A 91 -6.49 -1.31 -0.97
N THR A 92 -7.72 -0.90 -1.23
CA THR A 92 -8.88 -1.69 -0.84
C THR A 92 -9.15 -2.77 -1.89
N ASN A 93 -9.47 -3.97 -1.40
CA ASN A 93 -10.02 -5.03 -2.24
C ASN A 93 -11.55 -4.96 -2.19
N GLU A 94 -12.21 -5.30 -3.29
CA GLU A 94 -13.66 -5.42 -3.27
C GLU A 94 -14.10 -6.64 -2.46
N VAL A 95 -14.99 -6.42 -1.49
CA VAL A 95 -15.75 -7.49 -0.84
C VAL A 95 -17.04 -7.70 -1.62
N ARG A 96 -17.27 -8.93 -2.06
CA ARG A 96 -18.31 -9.28 -3.03
C ARG A 96 -19.48 -10.06 -2.44
N SER A 97 -19.39 -10.48 -1.18
CA SER A 97 -20.47 -11.19 -0.50
C SER A 97 -20.49 -10.95 1.02
N PRO A 98 -21.64 -11.16 1.69
CA PRO A 98 -21.73 -11.11 3.15
C PRO A 98 -20.78 -12.09 3.85
N ALA A 99 -20.56 -13.28 3.27
CA ALA A 99 -19.63 -14.27 3.81
C ALA A 99 -18.17 -13.80 3.74
N GLU A 100 -17.78 -13.13 2.65
CA GLU A 100 -16.47 -12.49 2.56
C GLU A 100 -16.34 -11.38 3.60
N LEU A 101 -17.36 -10.52 3.77
CA LEU A 101 -17.33 -9.47 4.80
C LEU A 101 -17.15 -10.04 6.21
N GLN A 102 -17.87 -11.10 6.57
CA GLN A 102 -17.72 -11.75 7.87
C GLN A 102 -16.31 -12.29 8.07
N LYS A 103 -15.71 -12.87 7.03
CA LYS A 103 -14.32 -13.34 7.07
C LYS A 103 -13.34 -12.19 7.28
N GLU A 104 -13.55 -11.07 6.60
CA GLU A 104 -12.72 -9.86 6.74
C GLU A 104 -12.82 -9.25 8.14
N ILE A 105 -14.01 -9.24 8.74
CA ILE A 105 -14.22 -8.84 10.15
C ILE A 105 -13.53 -9.80 11.12
N ALA A 106 -13.59 -11.11 10.87
CA ALA A 106 -12.89 -12.09 11.70
C ALA A 106 -11.37 -11.90 11.63
N PHE A 107 -10.83 -11.61 10.44
CA PHE A 107 -9.41 -11.24 10.31
C PHE A 107 -9.10 -9.94 11.04
N LEU A 108 -9.95 -8.92 10.94
CA LEU A 108 -9.76 -7.67 11.70
C LEU A 108 -9.62 -7.92 13.21
N ALA A 109 -10.49 -8.76 13.77
CA ALA A 109 -10.42 -9.13 15.18
C ALA A 109 -9.12 -9.85 15.55
N LYS A 110 -8.61 -10.71 14.67
CA LYS A 110 -7.30 -11.37 14.82
C LYS A 110 -6.16 -10.34 14.82
N GLU A 111 -6.10 -9.45 13.84
CA GLU A 111 -5.04 -8.43 13.75
C GLU A 111 -5.05 -7.51 14.98
N PHE A 112 -6.23 -7.16 15.49
CA PHE A 112 -6.33 -6.42 16.74
C PHE A 112 -5.78 -7.21 17.93
N SER A 113 -6.06 -8.51 18.02
CA SER A 113 -5.48 -9.39 19.04
C SER A 113 -3.95 -9.51 18.93
N ASP A 114 -3.39 -9.46 17.72
CA ASP A 114 -1.95 -9.53 17.50
C ASP A 114 -1.26 -8.26 18.02
N VAL A 115 -1.85 -7.07 17.78
CA VAL A 115 -1.40 -5.80 18.39
C VAL A 115 -1.43 -5.87 19.92
N LEU A 116 -2.53 -6.37 20.51
CA LEU A 116 -2.64 -6.51 21.96
C LEU A 116 -1.59 -7.45 22.54
N ARG A 117 -1.26 -8.54 21.84
CA ARG A 117 -0.21 -9.49 22.25
C ARG A 117 1.17 -8.84 22.26
N VAL A 118 1.53 -8.15 21.16
CA VAL A 118 2.82 -7.44 21.08
C VAL A 118 2.92 -6.35 22.15
N HIS A 119 1.84 -5.59 22.38
CA HIS A 119 1.81 -4.60 23.45
C HIS A 119 1.97 -5.25 24.83
N ALA A 120 1.24 -6.33 25.13
CA ALA A 120 1.32 -7.02 26.40
C ALA A 120 2.71 -7.62 26.67
N ASP A 121 3.41 -8.08 25.62
CA ASP A 121 4.79 -8.55 25.73
C ASP A 121 5.76 -7.39 25.99
N ALA A 122 5.60 -6.28 25.27
CA ALA A 122 6.49 -5.10 25.35
C ALA A 122 6.37 -4.27 26.64
N ILE A 123 5.34 -4.51 27.48
CA ILE A 123 5.19 -3.82 28.76
C ILE A 123 5.60 -4.68 29.96
N LYS A 124 6.08 -5.91 29.75
CA LYS A 124 6.39 -6.85 30.84
C LYS A 124 7.54 -6.37 31.73
N ASP A 125 8.51 -5.70 31.15
CA ASP A 125 9.69 -5.14 31.83
C ASP A 125 9.57 -3.62 32.03
N ASN A 126 8.40 -3.03 31.72
CA ASN A 126 8.12 -1.60 31.83
C ASN A 126 9.02 -0.70 30.96
N GLU A 127 9.72 -1.25 29.96
CA GLU A 127 10.57 -0.49 29.04
C GLU A 127 10.17 -0.79 27.59
N LEU A 128 9.90 0.25 26.80
CA LEU A 128 9.63 0.08 25.36
C LEU A 128 10.93 0.23 24.57
N THR A 129 11.52 -0.88 24.16
CA THR A 129 12.71 -0.85 23.32
C THR A 129 12.38 -0.39 21.89
N LYS A 130 13.40 0.06 21.15
CA LYS A 130 13.23 0.43 19.73
C LYS A 130 12.67 -0.74 18.89
N GLU A 131 13.15 -1.95 19.12
CA GLU A 131 12.70 -3.14 18.39
C GLU A 131 11.22 -3.44 18.67
N GLU A 132 10.75 -3.25 19.90
CA GLU A 132 9.34 -3.42 20.26
C GLU A 132 8.46 -2.33 19.69
N LEU A 133 8.93 -1.08 19.67
CA LEU A 133 8.23 0.01 19.00
C LEU A 133 8.09 -0.24 17.50
N GLU A 134 9.14 -0.75 16.84
CA GLU A 134 9.10 -1.14 15.43
C GLU A 134 8.11 -2.29 15.19
N LYS A 135 8.10 -3.31 16.06
CA LYS A 135 7.11 -4.41 15.99
C LYS A 135 5.69 -3.90 16.22
N LEU A 136 5.46 -3.09 17.24
CA LEU A 136 4.14 -2.56 17.56
C LEU A 136 3.60 -1.68 16.43
N HIS A 137 4.45 -0.80 15.88
CA HIS A 137 4.12 0.03 14.74
C HIS A 137 3.69 -0.84 13.55
N LYS A 138 4.48 -1.86 13.23
CA LYS A 138 4.22 -2.81 12.14
C LYS A 138 2.86 -3.52 12.29
N GLU A 139 2.51 -4.04 13.47
CA GLU A 139 1.21 -4.70 13.69
C GLU A 139 0.05 -3.67 13.66
N ALA A 140 0.28 -2.46 14.19
CA ALA A 140 -0.72 -1.39 14.16
C ALA A 140 -1.03 -0.92 12.72
N GLU A 141 -0.04 -0.91 11.83
CA GLU A 141 -0.25 -0.61 10.41
C GLU A 141 -1.07 -1.70 9.69
N GLU A 142 -0.80 -2.98 9.97
CA GLU A 142 -1.61 -4.08 9.43
C GLU A 142 -3.07 -3.98 9.88
N LEU A 143 -3.29 -3.66 11.17
CA LEU A 143 -4.63 -3.41 11.71
C LEU A 143 -5.32 -2.24 11.01
N LEU A 144 -4.63 -1.12 10.79
CA LEU A 144 -5.17 0.06 10.12
C LEU A 144 -5.60 -0.25 8.68
N ILE A 145 -4.79 -0.98 7.93
CA ILE A 145 -5.12 -1.48 6.59
C ILE A 145 -6.41 -2.29 6.64
N LYS A 146 -6.50 -3.23 7.59
CA LYS A 146 -7.66 -4.11 7.70
C LYS A 146 -8.95 -3.37 8.09
N CYS A 147 -8.84 -2.38 8.98
CA CYS A 147 -9.94 -1.47 9.32
C CYS A 147 -10.48 -0.77 8.06
N ALA A 148 -9.60 -0.22 7.23
CA ALA A 148 -10.02 0.45 6.00
C ALA A 148 -10.69 -0.51 5.02
N GLU A 149 -10.14 -1.71 4.79
CA GLU A 149 -10.77 -2.73 3.94
C GLU A 149 -12.23 -3.00 4.37
N VAL A 150 -12.46 -3.19 5.67
CA VAL A 150 -13.81 -3.42 6.23
C VAL A 150 -14.72 -2.19 6.06
N VAL A 151 -14.24 -0.98 6.37
CA VAL A 151 -15.03 0.26 6.21
C VAL A 151 -15.51 0.43 4.77
N PHE A 152 -14.62 0.22 3.79
CA PHE A 152 -14.98 0.33 2.38
C PHE A 152 -15.93 -0.77 1.93
N ALA A 153 -15.72 -2.00 2.39
CA ALA A 153 -16.61 -3.12 2.12
C ALA A 153 -18.04 -2.87 2.61
N VAL A 154 -18.18 -2.41 3.86
CA VAL A 154 -19.48 -2.06 4.45
C VAL A 154 -20.13 -0.90 3.69
N LYS A 155 -19.37 0.16 3.38
CA LYS A 155 -19.88 1.29 2.60
C LYS A 155 -20.44 0.85 1.25
N LYS A 156 -19.74 -0.03 0.52
CA LYS A 156 -20.18 -0.53 -0.78
C LYS A 156 -21.44 -1.41 -0.65
N ALA A 157 -21.51 -2.27 0.37
CA ALA A 157 -22.71 -3.07 0.63
C ALA A 157 -23.95 -2.20 0.90
N ILE A 158 -23.79 -1.10 1.64
CA ILE A 158 -24.86 -0.12 1.86
C ILE A 158 -25.30 0.53 0.54
N GLN A 159 -24.36 0.89 -0.34
CA GLN A 159 -24.65 1.54 -1.60
C GLN A 159 -25.30 0.59 -2.62
N GLY A 160 -24.82 -0.64 -2.75
CA GLY A 160 -25.37 -1.64 -3.67
C GLY A 160 -26.81 -2.06 -3.33
N ASN A 161 -27.18 -2.06 -2.04
CA ASN A 161 -28.56 -2.31 -1.62
C ASN A 161 -29.52 -1.17 -1.99
N ARG A 162 -29.03 0.05 -2.25
CA ARG A 162 -29.86 1.20 -2.64
C ARG A 162 -30.10 1.28 -4.16
N GLU A 163 -29.33 0.56 -4.97
CA GLU A 163 -29.50 0.54 -6.44
C GLU A 163 -30.46 -0.60 -6.89
N GLY A 164 -30.88 -1.46 -5.96
CA GLY A 164 -31.85 -2.54 -6.19
C GLY A 164 -33.26 -2.26 -5.66
N GLU A 165 -33.52 -1.04 -5.17
CA GLU A 165 -34.84 -0.49 -4.78
C GLU A 165 -35.29 0.56 -5.80
#